data_AF-T0YXD6-F1
#
_entry.id   AF-T0YXD6-F1
#
_cell.length_a   1.000
_cell.length_b   1.000
_cell.length_c   1.000
_cell.angle_alpha   90.00
_cell.angle_beta   90.00
_cell.angle_gamma   90.00
#
_symmetry.space_group_name_H-M   'P 1'
#
loop_
_entity.id
_entity.type
_entity.pdbx_description
1 polymer ?
#
loop_
_entity_poly.entity_id
_entity_poly.type
_entity_poly.pdbx_seq_one_letter_code
_entity_poly.pdbx_strand_id
1 'polypeptide(L)'
;AATENLWPDLTIILDVPLEIALKRIQPTKKGSAIQPGLFQDRIENRVAEFHQKVREGFLQQVQSFPDRYRVISARGSREDIQQAIENTLIEFFAPHQQPNNFQRESRGPSGFKGPYGARS
;
A
#
# COMPACT_ATOMS: atom_id res chain seq x y z
N ALA A 1 -2.66 21.42 15.17
CA ALA A 1 -2.87 19.97 14.95
C ALA A 1 -1.75 19.49 14.03
N ALA A 2 -0.97 18.50 14.48
CA ALA A 2 0.25 18.07 13.83
C ALA A 2 -0.02 16.91 12.86
N THR A 3 -0.10 17.23 11.58
CA THR A 3 0.27 16.31 10.51
C THR A 3 1.48 16.96 9.84
N GLU A 4 2.69 16.62 10.29
CA GLU A 4 3.94 17.14 9.74
C GLU A 4 4.21 16.56 8.33
N ASN A 5 3.34 16.86 7.37
CA ASN A 5 3.46 16.44 5.97
C ASN A 5 3.71 14.92 5.76
N LEU A 6 3.31 14.09 6.72
CA LEU A 6 3.54 12.64 6.66
C LEU A 6 2.52 12.02 5.71
N TRP A 7 3.03 11.41 4.65
CA TRP A 7 2.24 10.71 3.65
C TRP A 7 2.51 9.20 3.77
N PRO A 8 1.50 8.33 3.58
CA PRO A 8 1.71 6.89 3.65
C PRO A 8 2.62 6.42 2.51
N ASP A 9 3.61 5.58 2.81
CA ASP A 9 4.47 4.98 1.78
C ASP A 9 3.69 4.02 0.87
N LEU A 10 2.63 3.39 1.42
CA LEU A 10 1.72 2.50 0.70
C LEU A 10 0.25 2.77 1.07
N THR A 11 -0.60 2.90 0.07
CA THR A 11 -2.07 2.95 0.19
C THR A 11 -2.68 1.79 -0.61
N ILE A 12 -3.40 0.90 0.07
CA ILE A 12 -4.09 -0.22 -0.58
C ILE A 12 -5.56 0.14 -0.78
N ILE A 13 -6.01 0.14 -2.03
CA ILE A 13 -7.40 0.37 -2.43
C ILE A 13 -8.09 -0.98 -2.61
N LEU A 14 -9.08 -1.26 -1.78
CA LEU A 14 -9.95 -2.43 -1.93
C LEU A 14 -11.10 -2.08 -2.87
N ASP A 15 -10.94 -2.39 -4.15
CA ASP A 15 -11.89 -2.04 -5.19
C ASP A 15 -13.02 -3.07 -5.29
N VAL A 16 -14.26 -2.62 -5.04
CA VAL A 16 -15.46 -3.43 -5.19
C VAL A 16 -16.56 -2.59 -5.85
N PRO A 17 -17.29 -3.13 -6.83
CA PRO A 17 -18.47 -2.46 -7.38
C PRO A 17 -19.52 -2.23 -6.30
N LEU A 18 -20.25 -1.13 -6.45
CA LEU A 18 -21.29 -0.72 -5.51
C LEU A 18 -22.35 -1.81 -5.33
N GLU A 19 -22.72 -2.52 -6.39
CA GLU A 19 -23.77 -3.54 -6.34
C GLU A 19 -23.36 -4.72 -5.44
N ILE A 20 -22.07 -5.05 -5.41
CA ILE A 20 -21.52 -6.11 -4.55
C ILE A 20 -21.38 -5.60 -3.12
N ALA A 21 -20.93 -4.35 -2.94
CA ALA A 21 -20.83 -3.73 -1.62
C ALA A 21 -22.20 -3.68 -0.92
N LEU A 22 -23.25 -3.23 -1.61
CA LEU A 22 -24.61 -3.16 -1.06
C LEU A 22 -25.15 -4.53 -0.61
N LYS A 23 -24.85 -5.60 -1.36
CA LYS A 23 -25.23 -6.97 -0.97
C LYS A 23 -24.57 -7.43 0.33
N ARG A 24 -23.35 -6.98 0.62
CA ARG A 24 -22.61 -7.34 1.85
C ARG A 24 -23.07 -6.58 3.09
N ILE A 25 -23.83 -5.50 2.91
CA ILE A 25 -24.14 -4.53 3.97
C ILE A 25 -25.53 -4.75 4.59
N GLN A 26 -26.36 -5.61 4.01
CA GLN A 26 -27.65 -6.02 4.60
C GLN A 26 -27.47 -6.93 5.84
N PRO A 27 -28.47 -6.98 6.74
CA PRO A 27 -28.46 -6.47 8.10
C PRO A 27 -27.71 -7.36 9.12
N THR A 28 -26.42 -7.60 8.95
CA THR A 28 -25.59 -8.08 10.07
C THR A 28 -24.91 -6.90 10.75
N LYS A 29 -25.65 -6.33 11.71
CA LYS A 29 -25.18 -5.60 12.90
C LYS A 29 -24.04 -4.57 12.71
N LYS A 30 -24.40 -3.31 12.97
CA LYS A 30 -23.56 -2.23 13.55
C LYS A 30 -22.13 -2.10 12.98
N GLY A 31 -21.96 -1.20 12.02
CA GLY A 31 -20.64 -0.62 11.73
C GLY A 31 -20.33 -0.30 10.27
N SER A 32 -21.17 -0.70 9.31
CA SER A 32 -20.89 -0.37 7.91
C SER A 32 -21.30 1.07 7.60
N ALA A 33 -20.35 1.85 7.05
CA ALA A 33 -20.51 3.26 6.68
C ALA A 33 -21.53 3.51 5.56
N ILE A 34 -22.09 2.45 4.98
CA ILE A 34 -23.18 2.52 4.01
C ILE A 34 -24.43 2.07 4.74
N GLN A 35 -25.35 2.99 5.04
CA GLN A 35 -26.63 2.65 5.64
C GLN A 35 -27.62 2.32 4.51
N PRO A 36 -28.08 1.06 4.36
CA PRO A 36 -29.14 0.74 3.42
C PRO A 36 -30.47 1.14 4.04
N GLY A 37 -31.13 2.09 3.38
CA GLY A 37 -32.39 2.66 3.82
C GLY A 37 -32.19 4.12 4.16
N LEU A 38 -32.58 4.99 3.22
CA LEU A 38 -33.37 6.20 3.42
C LEU A 38 -33.59 6.86 2.02
N PHE A 39 -34.73 6.50 1.41
CA PHE A 39 -35.48 7.21 0.35
C PHE A 39 -35.19 6.94 -1.14
N GLN A 40 -35.93 5.95 -1.66
CA GLN A 40 -36.46 5.71 -3.01
C GLN A 40 -35.97 6.60 -4.18
N ASP A 41 -35.18 5.97 -5.05
CA ASP A 41 -34.81 6.29 -6.44
C ASP A 41 -33.96 7.55 -6.71
N ARG A 42 -34.36 8.76 -6.30
CA ARG A 42 -33.58 9.98 -6.63
C ARG A 42 -32.40 10.22 -5.69
N ILE A 43 -32.56 9.89 -4.42
CA ILE A 43 -31.45 9.96 -3.46
C ILE A 43 -30.51 8.76 -3.66
N GLU A 44 -31.05 7.58 -3.95
CA GLU A 44 -30.26 6.38 -4.25
C GLU A 44 -29.36 6.57 -5.49
N ASN A 45 -29.87 7.14 -6.58
CA ASN A 45 -29.04 7.45 -7.76
C ASN A 45 -27.93 8.46 -7.43
N ARG A 46 -28.21 9.49 -6.61
CA ARG A 46 -27.18 10.45 -6.18
C ARG A 46 -26.12 9.80 -5.29
N VAL A 47 -26.52 8.86 -4.44
CA VAL A 47 -25.60 8.07 -3.61
C VAL A 47 -24.73 7.17 -4.49
N ALA A 48 -25.31 6.53 -5.50
CA ALA A 48 -24.56 5.71 -6.46
C ALA A 48 -23.56 6.53 -7.28
N GLU A 49 -23.99 7.66 -7.84
CA GLU A 49 -23.12 8.60 -8.56
C GLU A 49 -21.99 9.13 -7.67
N PHE A 50 -22.29 9.43 -6.40
CA PHE A 50 -21.28 9.84 -5.43
C PHE A 50 -20.23 8.75 -5.21
N HIS A 51 -20.65 7.50 -4.93
CA HIS A 51 -19.73 6.38 -4.75
C HIS A 51 -18.91 6.08 -6.01
N GLN A 52 -19.52 6.21 -7.20
CA GLN A 52 -18.81 6.06 -8.45
C GLN A 52 -17.73 7.14 -8.62
N LYS A 53 -18.05 8.42 -8.39
CA LYS A 53 -17.07 9.52 -8.44
C LYS A 53 -15.94 9.35 -7.44
N VAL A 54 -16.25 8.89 -6.22
CA VAL A 54 -15.23 8.59 -5.20
C VAL A 54 -14.29 7.48 -5.68
N ARG A 55 -14.84 6.39 -6.24
CA ARG A 55 -14.06 5.29 -6.82
C ARG A 55 -13.17 5.78 -7.96
N GLU A 56 -13.73 6.55 -8.89
CA GLU A 56 -12.98 7.14 -10.00
C GLU A 56 -11.82 8.03 -9.51
N GLY A 57 -12.06 8.85 -8.49
CA GLY A 57 -11.01 9.67 -7.87
C GLY A 57 -9.86 8.86 -7.29
N PHE A 58 -10.14 7.75 -6.59
CA PHE A 58 -9.08 6.84 -6.13
C PHE A 58 -8.33 6.18 -7.29
N LEU A 59 -9.03 5.74 -8.34
CA LEU A 59 -8.39 5.11 -9.50
C LEU A 59 -7.53 6.11 -10.29
N GLN A 60 -7.88 7.40 -10.29
CA GLN A 60 -7.03 8.45 -10.84
C GLN A 60 -5.77 8.68 -10.00
N GLN A 61 -5.87 8.62 -8.68
CA GLN A 61 -4.70 8.70 -7.78
C GLN A 61 -3.74 7.53 -7.99
N VAL A 62 -4.28 6.31 -8.19
CA VAL A 62 -3.47 5.12 -8.51
C VAL A 62 -2.65 5.34 -9.78
N GLN A 63 -3.25 5.93 -10.82
CA GLN A 63 -2.55 6.24 -12.07
C GLN A 63 -1.50 7.34 -11.89
N SER A 64 -1.76 8.30 -11.00
CA SER A 64 -0.86 9.44 -10.75
C SER A 64 0.34 9.08 -9.86
N PHE A 65 0.17 8.11 -8.96
CA PHE A 65 1.17 7.71 -7.97
C PHE A 65 1.29 6.18 -7.88
N PRO A 66 1.66 5.48 -8.97
CA PRO A 66 1.66 4.03 -9.04
C PRO A 66 2.60 3.38 -8.01
N ASP A 67 3.66 4.07 -7.58
CA ASP A 67 4.60 3.53 -6.59
C ASP A 67 3.98 3.42 -5.20
N ARG A 68 3.07 4.33 -4.85
CA ARG A 68 2.49 4.47 -3.51
C ARG A 68 1.09 3.87 -3.37
N TYR A 69 0.47 3.48 -4.47
CA TYR A 69 -0.88 2.91 -4.47
C TYR A 69 -0.87 1.48 -5.01
N ARG A 70 -1.66 0.60 -4.40
CA ARG A 70 -1.94 -0.74 -4.90
C ARG A 70 -3.45 -0.97 -4.89
N VAL A 71 -3.98 -1.57 -5.96
CA VAL A 71 -5.41 -1.87 -6.07
C VAL A 71 -5.60 -3.37 -5.96
N ILE A 72 -6.49 -3.78 -5.06
CA ILE A 72 -6.89 -5.18 -4.86
C ILE A 72 -8.38 -5.29 -5.17
N SER A 73 -8.74 -6.25 -6.02
CA SER A 73 -10.15 -6.59 -6.26
C SER A 73 -10.76 -7.20 -5.01
N ALA A 74 -11.70 -6.50 -4.41
CA ALA A 74 -12.42 -6.95 -3.22
C ALA A 74 -13.71 -7.71 -3.56
N ARG A 75 -13.78 -8.38 -4.72
CA ARG A 75 -14.95 -9.18 -5.15
C ARG A 75 -15.01 -10.58 -4.53
N GLY A 76 -13.85 -11.15 -4.18
CA GLY A 76 -13.71 -12.52 -3.69
C GLY A 76 -14.21 -12.73 -2.25
N SER A 77 -13.89 -13.89 -1.69
CA SER A 77 -14.11 -14.20 -0.27
C SER A 77 -13.21 -13.34 0.62
N ARG A 78 -13.46 -13.35 1.94
CA ARG A 78 -12.60 -12.63 2.90
C ARG A 78 -11.17 -13.17 2.85
N GLU A 79 -11.04 -14.48 2.72
CA GLU A 79 -9.79 -15.23 2.67
C GLU A 79 -8.99 -14.86 1.42
N ASP A 80 -9.64 -14.79 0.25
CA ASP A 80 -8.99 -14.37 -1.00
C ASP A 80 -8.45 -12.93 -0.90
N ILE A 81 -9.25 -12.03 -0.30
CA ILE A 81 -8.88 -10.62 -0.13
C ILE A 81 -7.71 -10.51 0.85
N GLN A 82 -7.75 -11.26 1.95
CA GLN A 82 -6.66 -11.28 2.92
C GLN A 82 -5.36 -11.76 2.27
N GLN A 83 -5.40 -12.87 1.52
CA GLN A 83 -4.22 -13.39 0.84
C GLN A 83 -3.65 -12.37 -0.17
N ALA A 84 -4.51 -11.66 -0.90
CA ALA A 84 -4.08 -10.61 -1.82
C ALA A 84 -3.41 -9.43 -1.10
N ILE A 85 -3.92 -9.04 0.08
CA ILE A 85 -3.30 -8.00 0.91
C ILE A 85 -1.92 -8.47 1.39
N GLU A 86 -1.82 -9.69 1.92
CA GLU A 86 -0.56 -10.26 2.39
C GLU A 86 0.49 -10.29 1.29
N ASN A 87 0.13 -10.76 0.09
CA ASN A 87 1.03 -10.77 -1.06
C ASN A 87 1.49 -9.37 -1.44
N THR A 88 0.56 -8.40 -1.46
CA THR A 88 0.88 -6.99 -1.76
C THR A 88 1.87 -6.40 -0.75
N LEU A 89 1.71 -6.73 0.54
CA LEU A 89 2.62 -6.29 1.59
C LEU A 89 4.00 -6.95 1.45
N ILE A 90 4.04 -8.25 1.17
CA ILE A 90 5.29 -8.99 0.94
C ILE A 90 6.05 -8.40 -0.24
N GLU A 91 5.38 -8.12 -1.35
CA GLU A 91 6.00 -7.50 -2.53
C GLU A 91 6.51 -6.09 -2.23
N PHE A 92 5.75 -5.29 -1.50
CA PHE A 92 6.13 -3.92 -1.14
C PHE A 92 7.35 -3.87 -0.20
N PHE A 93 7.41 -4.78 0.78
CA PHE A 93 8.51 -4.87 1.74
C PHE A 93 9.63 -5.83 1.31
N ALA A 94 9.50 -6.47 0.15
CA ALA A 94 10.57 -7.30 -0.39
C ALA A 94 11.84 -6.45 -0.43
N PRO A 95 12.96 -6.95 0.11
CA PRO A 95 14.17 -6.15 0.22
C PRO A 95 14.53 -5.62 -1.17
N HIS A 96 14.51 -4.29 -1.32
CA HIS A 96 15.16 -3.65 -2.44
C HIS A 96 16.63 -4.08 -2.37
N GLN A 97 17.01 -5.06 -3.18
CA GLN A 97 18.41 -5.35 -3.44
C GLN A 97 18.96 -4.17 -4.25
N GLN A 98 19.18 -3.05 -3.57
CA GLN A 98 20.15 -2.08 -4.05
C GLN A 98 21.48 -2.83 -4.06
N PRO A 99 22.15 -2.96 -5.21
CA PRO A 99 23.50 -3.53 -5.21
C PRO A 99 24.34 -2.64 -4.30
N ASN A 100 24.76 -3.20 -3.17
CA ASN A 100 25.68 -2.57 -2.23
C ASN A 100 26.94 -2.21 -3.02
N ASN A 101 27.04 -0.94 -3.42
CA ASN A 101 28.25 -0.40 -4.00
C ASN A 101 29.22 -0.10 -2.84
N PHE A 102 29.71 -1.17 -2.20
CA PHE A 102 30.88 -1.10 -1.34
C PHE A 102 32.09 -0.82 -2.24
N GLN A 103 32.32 0.46 -2.51
CA GLN A 103 33.64 0.89 -2.96
C GLN A 103 34.63 0.55 -1.85
N ARG A 104 35.45 -0.45 -2.15
CA ARG A 104 36.66 -0.80 -1.42
C ARG A 104 37.60 0.42 -1.45
N GLU A 105 37.52 1.29 -0.46
CA GLU A 105 38.72 2.02 -0.02
C GLU A 105 39.46 1.16 1.00
N SER A 106 40.17 0.16 0.49
CA SER A 106 41.27 -0.48 1.21
C SER A 106 42.41 0.53 1.34
N ARG A 107 42.32 1.44 2.32
CA ARG A 107 43.51 2.13 2.84
C ARG A 107 44.25 1.14 3.74
N GLY A 108 45.21 0.43 3.16
CA GLY A 108 46.13 -0.41 3.91
C GLY A 108 46.89 0.41 4.94
N PRO A 109 47.29 -0.18 6.09
CA PRO A 109 48.05 0.56 7.09
C PRO A 109 49.43 0.89 6.53
N SER A 110 49.73 2.20 6.51
CA SER A 110 51.05 2.76 6.23
C SER A 110 52.10 2.17 7.18
N GLY A 111 53.27 1.87 6.63
CA GLY A 111 54.32 1.07 7.26
C GLY A 111 54.79 1.52 8.64
N PHE A 112 54.92 0.55 9.54
CA PHE A 112 55.76 0.61 10.71
C PHE A 112 56.95 -0.33 10.48
N LYS A 113 58.15 0.22 10.24
CA LYS A 113 59.41 -0.56 10.21
C LYS A 113 59.94 -0.68 11.65
N GLY A 114 59.81 -1.87 12.24
CA GLY A 114 60.46 -2.23 13.51
C GLY A 114 61.81 -2.92 13.29
N PRO A 115 62.79 -2.76 14.22
CA PRO A 115 64.20 -3.04 13.97
C PRO A 115 64.59 -4.48 14.35
N TYR A 116 64.17 -5.47 13.57
CA TYR A 116 64.71 -6.83 13.67
C TYR A 116 65.22 -7.31 12.32
N GLY A 117 66.46 -6.92 12.00
CA GLY A 117 67.31 -7.58 11.01
C GLY A 117 68.33 -8.44 11.74
N ALA A 118 68.14 -9.74 11.76
CA ALA A 118 69.11 -10.69 12.27
C ALA A 118 70.13 -11.05 11.17
N ARG A 119 71.42 -10.87 11.52
CA ARG A 119 72.60 -11.69 11.20
C ARG A 119 72.85 -12.14 9.76
N SER A 120 73.95 -11.65 9.20
CA SER A 120 75.08 -12.46 8.69
C SER A 120 76.33 -11.58 8.68
#